data_AF-A0A7S0C2C1-F1
#
_entry.id   AF-A0A7S0C2C1-F1
#
_cell.length_a   1.000
_cell.length_b   1.000
_cell.length_c   1.000
_cell.angle_alpha   90.00
_cell.angle_beta   90.00
_cell.angle_gamma   90.00
#
_symmetry.space_group_name_H-M   'P 1'
#
loop_
_entity.id
_entity.type
_entity.pdbx_description
1 polymer ?
#
loop_
_entity_poly.entity_id
_entity_poly.type
_entity_poly.pdbx_seq_one_letter_code
_entity_poly.pdbx_strand_id
1 'polypeptide(L)'
;NWIHPLGLARVDIEGDMPSSAYRKLLEALECLQMAPTPTKGNTNDVIDLGASPGGWTAALRKLGCNIVAVDRSPLDTSLMQDDKVTFVKGDAFTYAPPQPTKTQTKTQRSPPDSWMVSDVIAYPERATELLERWCMGHWAQYLIITVKFQGQVPAFDDLDNAIATAKRHGYHCRAKHFFNNKNEVTLMAWEESASNNERKEVDDDEEADSQTGLVLGESFYPAILPKR
;
A
#
# COMPACT_ATOMS: atom_id res chain seq x y z
N ASN A 1 2.88 -13.04 -11.11
CA ASN A 1 3.86 -13.36 -10.04
C ASN A 1 5.11 -14.04 -10.62
N TRP A 2 5.48 -13.66 -11.85
CA TRP A 2 6.62 -14.24 -12.58
C TRP A 2 7.99 -13.77 -12.08
N ILE A 3 8.02 -12.83 -11.13
CA ILE A 3 9.26 -12.17 -10.70
C ILE A 3 10.02 -13.00 -9.65
N HIS A 4 9.33 -13.79 -8.83
CA HIS A 4 9.97 -14.64 -7.81
C HIS A 4 9.73 -16.13 -8.08
N PRO A 5 10.75 -16.99 -7.89
CA PRO A 5 10.56 -18.44 -7.89
C PRO A 5 9.42 -18.85 -6.95
N LEU A 6 8.51 -19.70 -7.43
CA LEU A 6 7.32 -20.17 -6.71
C LEU A 6 6.35 -19.05 -6.27
N GLY A 7 6.57 -17.81 -6.71
CA GLY A 7 5.76 -16.66 -6.32
C GLY A 7 5.97 -16.18 -4.88
N LEU A 8 7.05 -16.62 -4.23
CA LEU A 8 7.36 -16.33 -2.82
C LEU A 8 8.40 -15.22 -2.71
N ALA A 9 8.02 -14.08 -2.14
CA ALA A 9 8.95 -13.00 -1.85
C ALA A 9 9.78 -13.31 -0.60
N ARG A 10 11.06 -12.91 -0.60
CA ARG A 10 11.92 -13.00 0.58
C ARG A 10 11.72 -11.75 1.42
N VAL A 11 10.92 -11.89 2.46
CA VAL A 11 10.43 -10.75 3.26
C VAL A 11 10.88 -10.80 4.72
N ASP A 12 11.82 -11.67 5.06
CA ASP A 12 12.33 -11.73 6.43
C ASP A 12 13.27 -10.57 6.72
N ILE A 13 13.06 -9.95 7.88
CA ILE A 13 13.88 -8.85 8.39
C ILE A 13 14.61 -9.39 9.61
N GLU A 14 15.92 -9.15 9.69
CA GLU A 14 16.71 -9.47 10.87
C GLU A 14 16.43 -8.48 12.01
N GLY A 15 16.42 -9.02 13.24
CA GLY A 15 16.16 -8.26 14.47
C GLY A 15 14.73 -8.35 14.97
N ASP A 16 14.47 -7.69 16.09
CA ASP A 16 13.17 -7.74 16.75
C ASP A 16 12.14 -6.87 16.01
N MET A 17 11.01 -7.49 15.66
CA MET A 17 9.86 -6.85 15.04
C MET A 17 8.65 -7.00 15.97
N PRO A 18 7.82 -5.96 16.19
CA PRO A 18 6.69 -6.02 17.11
C PRO A 18 5.65 -7.11 16.80
N SER A 19 5.55 -7.52 15.52
CA SER A 19 4.65 -8.58 15.06
C SER A 19 5.08 -9.09 13.70
N SER A 20 4.96 -10.39 13.42
CA SER A 20 5.26 -11.00 12.12
C SER A 20 4.31 -10.59 10.98
N ALA A 21 3.23 -9.86 11.28
CA ALA A 21 2.27 -9.37 10.29
C ALA A 21 2.92 -8.51 9.20
N TYR A 22 4.08 -7.89 9.48
CA TYR A 22 4.83 -7.07 8.52
C TYR A 22 5.16 -7.80 7.21
N ARG A 23 5.30 -9.14 7.25
CA ARG A 23 5.61 -9.94 6.08
C ARG A 23 4.54 -9.81 4.99
N LYS A 24 3.26 -9.67 5.37
CA LYS A 24 2.14 -9.46 4.42
C LYS A 24 2.32 -8.17 3.62
N LEU A 25 2.72 -7.10 4.31
CA LEU A 25 2.98 -5.80 3.69
C LEU A 25 4.16 -5.89 2.73
N LEU A 26 5.28 -6.47 3.17
CA LEU A 26 6.46 -6.60 2.31
C LEU A 26 6.19 -7.48 1.08
N GLU A 27 5.40 -8.55 1.22
CA GLU A 27 4.97 -9.37 0.08
C GLU A 27 4.13 -8.55 -0.91
N ALA A 28 3.29 -7.63 -0.42
CA ALA A 28 2.50 -6.74 -1.24
C ALA A 28 3.37 -5.70 -1.97
N LEU A 29 4.31 -5.05 -1.28
CA LEU A 29 5.26 -4.11 -1.89
C LEU A 29 6.10 -4.79 -2.98
N GLU A 30 6.64 -5.98 -2.71
CA GLU A 30 7.34 -6.81 -3.71
C GLU A 30 6.43 -7.21 -4.88
N CYS A 31 5.16 -7.53 -4.61
CA CYS A 31 4.21 -7.87 -5.66
C CYS A 31 3.88 -6.71 -6.61
N LEU A 32 3.88 -5.49 -6.07
CA LEU A 32 3.71 -4.25 -6.83
C LEU A 32 5.00 -3.81 -7.51
N GLN A 33 6.17 -4.24 -7.00
CA GLN A 33 7.47 -3.65 -7.34
C GLN A 33 7.50 -2.15 -7.05
N MET A 34 6.83 -1.75 -5.96
CA MET A 34 6.67 -0.37 -5.53
C MET A 34 6.76 -0.30 -4.01
N ALA A 35 7.44 0.72 -3.52
CA ALA A 35 7.52 1.04 -2.10
C ALA A 35 7.45 2.56 -1.93
N PRO A 36 6.96 3.05 -0.77
CA PRO A 36 7.00 4.47 -0.48
C PRO A 36 8.44 4.99 -0.56
N THR A 37 8.64 6.12 -1.24
CA THR A 37 9.96 6.74 -1.37
C THR A 37 10.05 7.90 -0.41
N PRO A 38 10.93 7.86 0.61
CA PRO A 38 11.07 8.99 1.53
C PRO A 38 11.45 10.26 0.76
N THR A 39 10.56 11.26 0.75
CA THR A 39 10.82 12.54 0.08
C THR A 39 11.28 13.59 1.07
N LYS A 40 12.34 14.34 0.72
CA LYS A 40 12.85 15.41 1.60
C LYS A 40 11.78 16.49 1.79
N GLY A 41 11.35 16.67 3.04
CA GLY A 41 10.45 17.75 3.44
C GLY A 41 8.97 17.39 3.47
N ASN A 42 8.59 16.16 3.13
CA ASN A 42 7.24 15.66 3.39
C ASN A 42 7.15 15.15 4.83
N THR A 43 6.21 15.68 5.60
CA THR A 43 6.10 15.36 7.03
C THR A 43 5.44 13.99 7.28
N ASN A 44 4.68 13.45 6.33
CA ASN A 44 4.02 12.14 6.44
C ASN A 44 4.04 11.42 5.08
N ASP A 45 4.80 10.32 4.97
CA ASP A 45 4.88 9.55 3.72
C ASP A 45 3.86 8.40 3.68
N VAL A 46 3.55 7.83 4.86
CA VAL A 46 2.64 6.68 4.98
C VAL A 46 1.74 6.81 6.20
N ILE A 47 0.47 6.44 6.02
CA ILE A 47 -0.51 6.33 7.10
C ILE A 47 -0.78 4.85 7.36
N ASP A 48 -0.52 4.38 8.58
CA ASP A 48 -0.76 3.01 9.03
C ASP A 48 -2.00 2.99 9.95
N LEU A 49 -3.10 2.41 9.47
CA LEU A 49 -4.37 2.33 10.18
C LEU A 49 -4.52 0.99 10.88
N GLY A 50 -4.81 1.02 12.19
CA GLY A 50 -4.79 -0.17 13.03
C GLY A 50 -3.38 -0.67 13.28
N ALA A 51 -2.48 0.28 13.55
CA ALA A 51 -1.05 0.04 13.52
C ALA A 51 -0.56 -0.86 14.68
N SER A 52 -1.27 -0.96 15.80
CA SER A 52 -0.77 -1.68 16.99
C SER A 52 -0.65 -3.20 16.75
N PRO A 53 0.45 -3.86 17.20
CA PRO A 53 1.55 -3.33 18.01
C PRO A 53 2.68 -2.67 17.19
N GLY A 54 2.55 -2.57 15.86
CA GLY A 54 3.46 -1.80 15.02
C GLY A 54 4.28 -2.62 14.02
N GLY A 55 3.85 -3.83 13.64
CA GLY A 55 4.60 -4.65 12.67
C GLY A 55 4.78 -3.95 11.32
N TRP A 56 3.69 -3.43 10.74
CA TRP A 56 3.71 -2.73 9.46
C TRP A 56 4.45 -1.39 9.58
N THR A 57 4.12 -0.59 10.60
CA THR A 57 4.87 0.61 10.97
C THR A 57 6.38 0.37 11.05
N ALA A 58 6.85 -0.64 11.78
CA ALA A 58 8.28 -0.94 11.93
C ALA A 58 8.97 -1.29 10.60
N ALA A 59 8.29 -2.05 9.73
CA ALA A 59 8.84 -2.40 8.42
C ALA A 59 8.97 -1.15 7.52
N LEU A 60 7.96 -0.28 7.52
CA LEU A 60 8.00 0.98 6.78
C LEU A 60 9.05 1.94 7.34
N ARG A 61 9.25 1.95 8.67
CA ARG A 61 10.34 2.70 9.31
C ARG A 61 11.73 2.24 8.85
N LYS A 62 11.92 0.94 8.65
CA LYS A 62 13.16 0.40 8.06
C LYS A 62 13.36 0.81 6.59
N LEU A 63 12.30 1.18 5.87
CA LEU A 63 12.38 1.80 4.54
C LEU A 63 12.65 3.32 4.59
N GLY A 64 12.75 3.91 5.79
CA GLY A 64 13.06 5.33 5.99
C GLY A 64 11.85 6.26 6.00
N CYS A 65 10.63 5.74 5.90
CA CYS A 65 9.41 6.53 5.77
C CYS A 65 9.03 7.27 7.07
N ASN A 66 8.44 8.46 6.96
CA ASN A 66 7.73 9.09 8.08
C ASN A 66 6.30 8.51 8.18
N ILE A 67 5.89 8.09 9.37
CA ILE A 67 4.65 7.34 9.57
C ILE A 67 3.67 8.11 10.48
N VAL A 68 2.41 8.17 10.06
CA VAL A 68 1.28 8.42 10.98
C VAL A 68 0.64 7.08 11.32
N ALA A 69 0.82 6.64 12.56
CA ALA A 69 0.29 5.38 13.04
C ALA A 69 -0.98 5.63 13.86
N VAL A 70 -2.11 5.10 13.41
CA VAL A 70 -3.43 5.33 14.01
C VAL A 70 -3.90 4.05 14.69
N ASP A 71 -4.11 4.09 16.00
CA ASP A 71 -4.69 2.98 16.74
C ASP A 71 -5.32 3.44 18.06
N ARG A 72 -6.17 2.61 18.67
CA ARG A 72 -6.70 2.85 20.02
C ARG A 72 -5.67 2.46 21.10
N SER A 73 -4.79 1.51 20.78
CA SER A 73 -3.76 0.97 21.65
C SER A 73 -2.39 1.54 21.28
N PRO A 74 -1.47 1.70 22.26
CA PRO A 74 -0.11 2.15 21.95
C PRO A 74 0.62 1.12 21.09
N LEU A 75 1.57 1.60 20.28
CA LEU A 75 2.52 0.74 19.58
C LEU A 75 3.55 0.17 20.56
N ASP A 76 4.43 -0.69 20.05
CA ASP A 76 5.66 -1.05 20.75
C ASP A 76 6.44 0.19 21.23
N THR A 77 7.11 0.06 22.38
CA THR A 77 7.79 1.18 23.05
C THR A 77 8.85 1.82 22.16
N SER A 78 9.57 1.02 21.35
CA SER A 78 10.58 1.53 20.43
C SER A 78 9.99 2.45 19.36
N LEU A 79 8.81 2.11 18.84
CA LEU A 79 8.10 2.92 17.84
C LEU A 79 7.45 4.16 18.46
N MET A 80 6.97 4.06 19.69
CA MET A 80 6.44 5.21 20.43
C MET A 80 7.52 6.26 20.73
N GLN A 81 8.80 5.87 20.69
CA GLN A 81 9.96 6.75 20.91
C GLN A 81 10.63 7.22 19.61
N ASP A 82 10.21 6.70 18.45
CA ASP A 82 10.78 7.05 17.14
C ASP A 82 10.27 8.43 16.69
N ASP A 83 11.17 9.37 16.42
CA ASP A 83 10.83 10.75 16.04
C ASP A 83 10.15 10.86 14.67
N LYS A 84 10.19 9.80 13.86
CA LYS A 84 9.51 9.70 12.56
C LYS A 84 8.19 8.95 12.64
N VAL A 85 7.75 8.54 13.83
CA VAL A 85 6.44 7.94 14.07
C VAL A 85 5.57 8.91 14.84
N THR A 86 4.55 9.45 14.18
CA THR A 86 3.48 10.22 14.84
C THR A 86 2.35 9.26 15.21
N PHE A 87 2.23 8.94 16.50
CA PHE A 87 1.11 8.14 16.98
C PHE A 87 -0.15 9.01 17.18
N VAL A 88 -1.26 8.58 16.58
CA VAL A 88 -2.57 9.20 16.74
C VAL A 88 -3.50 8.21 17.42
N LYS A 89 -3.89 8.51 18.67
CA LYS A 89 -4.86 7.68 19.40
C LYS A 89 -6.26 7.87 18.80
N GLY A 90 -6.78 6.85 18.11
CA GLY A 90 -8.05 6.97 17.39
C GLY A 90 -8.55 5.68 16.77
N ASP A 91 -9.68 5.77 16.07
CA ASP A 91 -10.27 4.66 15.32
C ASP A 91 -9.89 4.73 13.84
N ALA A 92 -9.24 3.67 13.35
CA ALA A 92 -8.86 3.46 11.96
C ALA A 92 -10.01 3.77 10.97
N PHE A 93 -11.24 3.35 11.30
CA PHE A 93 -12.40 3.52 10.41
C PHE A 93 -12.89 4.96 10.29
N THR A 94 -12.54 5.83 11.25
CA THR A 94 -13.01 7.23 11.30
C THR A 94 -11.91 8.24 10.99
N TYR A 95 -10.64 7.87 11.13
CA TYR A 95 -9.51 8.76 10.93
C TYR A 95 -9.44 9.32 9.51
N ALA A 96 -9.48 10.64 9.34
CA ALA A 96 -9.23 11.29 8.06
C ALA A 96 -7.90 12.06 8.15
N PRO A 97 -7.04 12.01 7.12
CA PRO A 97 -5.84 12.84 7.11
C PRO A 97 -6.22 14.33 7.07
N PRO A 98 -5.38 15.22 7.63
CA PRO A 98 -5.58 16.66 7.52
C PRO A 98 -5.66 17.09 6.06
N GLN A 99 -6.69 17.86 5.68
CA GLN A 99 -6.80 18.36 4.30
C GLN A 99 -5.66 19.34 4.01
N PRO A 100 -5.01 19.27 2.81
CA PRO A 100 -4.01 20.24 2.43
C PRO A 100 -4.65 21.63 2.31
N THR A 101 -4.02 22.63 2.94
CA THR A 101 -4.51 24.02 3.02
C THR A 101 -4.34 24.82 1.71
N LYS A 102 -3.79 24.21 0.65
CA LYS A 102 -3.49 24.90 -0.62
C LYS A 102 -4.01 24.12 -1.82
N THR A 103 -4.96 24.75 -2.52
CA THR A 103 -5.32 24.51 -3.93
C THR A 103 -5.52 23.06 -4.33
N GLN A 104 -6.65 22.48 -3.91
CA GLN A 104 -7.32 21.49 -4.75
C GLN A 104 -7.80 22.23 -6.00
N THR A 105 -7.03 22.15 -7.09
CA THR A 105 -7.55 22.44 -8.42
C THR A 105 -8.62 21.39 -8.75
N LYS A 106 -9.52 21.69 -9.69
CA LYS A 106 -10.72 20.91 -10.05
C LYS A 106 -10.49 19.42 -10.43
N THR A 107 -9.25 18.92 -10.38
CA THR A 107 -8.90 17.52 -10.53
C THR A 107 -8.57 16.94 -9.15
N GLN A 108 -9.56 16.35 -8.50
CA GLN A 108 -9.43 15.72 -7.19
C GLN A 108 -8.54 14.47 -7.33
N ARG A 109 -7.24 14.60 -7.06
CA ARG A 109 -6.25 13.50 -7.12
C ARG A 109 -5.48 13.43 -5.82
N SER A 110 -5.00 12.24 -5.49
CA SER A 110 -4.20 12.05 -4.28
C SER A 110 -2.85 12.77 -4.37
N PRO A 111 -2.27 13.20 -3.23
CA PRO A 111 -0.90 13.69 -3.23
C PRO A 111 0.06 12.63 -3.82
N PRO A 112 1.05 13.01 -4.64
CA PRO A 112 2.01 12.06 -5.19
C PRO A 112 2.74 11.29 -4.09
N ASP A 113 2.97 10.00 -4.31
CA ASP A 113 3.66 9.08 -3.39
C ASP A 113 3.07 9.07 -1.97
N SER A 114 1.75 9.27 -1.85
CA SER A 114 1.02 9.12 -0.59
C SER A 114 0.50 7.70 -0.42
N TRP A 115 0.74 7.11 0.75
CA TRP A 115 0.37 5.72 1.04
C TRP A 115 -0.57 5.61 2.23
N MET A 116 -1.53 4.71 2.14
CA MET A 116 -2.29 4.21 3.28
C MET A 116 -2.19 2.69 3.34
N VAL A 117 -1.86 2.18 4.52
CA VAL A 117 -1.78 0.74 4.77
C VAL A 117 -2.68 0.36 5.95
N SER A 118 -3.27 -0.83 5.92
CA SER A 118 -4.07 -1.34 7.04
C SER A 118 -4.14 -2.87 7.10
N ASP A 119 -3.85 -3.46 8.26
CA ASP A 119 -4.11 -4.88 8.56
C ASP A 119 -5.21 -5.06 9.63
N VAL A 120 -6.12 -4.09 9.76
CA VAL A 120 -7.17 -4.10 10.78
C VAL A 120 -8.01 -5.38 10.67
N ILE A 121 -8.19 -6.06 11.80
CA ILE A 121 -9.11 -7.18 11.89
C ILE A 121 -10.53 -6.63 11.99
N ALA A 122 -11.29 -6.77 10.92
CA ALA A 122 -12.71 -6.42 10.87
C ALA A 122 -13.46 -7.32 9.88
N TYR A 123 -14.77 -7.20 9.89
CA TYR A 123 -15.62 -7.81 8.88
C TYR A 123 -15.31 -7.23 7.48
N PRO A 124 -15.40 -8.03 6.41
CA PRO A 124 -15.11 -7.60 5.03
C PRO A 124 -15.83 -6.31 4.61
N GLU A 125 -17.07 -6.12 5.06
CA GLU A 125 -17.88 -4.94 4.77
C GLU A 125 -17.25 -3.68 5.36
N ARG A 126 -16.69 -3.76 6.58
CA ARG A 126 -15.98 -2.64 7.22
C ARG A 126 -14.67 -2.32 6.50
N ALA A 127 -13.97 -3.33 5.97
CA ALA A 127 -12.81 -3.10 5.12
C ALA A 127 -13.19 -2.40 3.81
N THR A 128 -14.36 -2.76 3.23
CA THR A 128 -14.92 -2.11 2.04
C THR A 128 -15.32 -0.65 2.32
N GLU A 129 -15.98 -0.38 3.45
CA GLU A 129 -16.31 0.99 3.88
C GLU A 129 -15.05 1.85 4.09
N LEU A 130 -14.00 1.27 4.69
CA LEU A 130 -12.71 1.94 4.84
C LEU A 130 -12.13 2.28 3.47
N LEU A 131 -12.07 1.29 2.57
CA LEU A 131 -11.57 1.47 1.21
C LEU A 131 -12.35 2.55 0.45
N GLU A 132 -13.69 2.51 0.50
CA GLU A 132 -14.56 3.48 -0.15
C GLU A 132 -14.25 4.90 0.31
N ARG A 133 -14.15 5.11 1.63
CA ARG A 133 -13.92 6.44 2.17
C ARG A 133 -12.56 7.02 1.75
N TRP A 134 -11.54 6.17 1.71
CA TRP A 134 -10.18 6.58 1.30
C TRP A 134 -10.08 6.83 -0.20
N CYS A 135 -10.66 5.97 -1.03
CA CYS A 135 -10.70 6.14 -2.48
C CYS A 135 -11.55 7.35 -2.88
N MET A 136 -12.74 7.53 -2.30
CA MET A 136 -13.60 8.70 -2.54
C MET A 136 -12.92 10.01 -2.11
N GLY A 137 -12.15 9.97 -1.02
CA GLY A 137 -11.41 11.13 -0.53
C GLY A 137 -10.17 11.49 -1.37
N HIS A 138 -9.70 10.57 -2.23
CA HIS A 138 -8.40 10.67 -2.90
C HIS A 138 -7.29 11.05 -1.90
N TRP A 139 -7.26 10.35 -0.77
CA TRP A 139 -6.36 10.67 0.35
C TRP A 139 -5.00 9.98 0.25
N ALA A 140 -4.89 8.93 -0.56
CA ALA A 140 -3.66 8.18 -0.79
C ALA A 140 -3.60 7.72 -2.25
N GLN A 141 -2.45 7.91 -2.88
CA GLN A 141 -2.20 7.40 -4.23
C GLN A 141 -2.11 5.88 -4.23
N TYR A 142 -1.61 5.29 -3.15
CA TYR A 142 -1.44 3.84 -2.99
C TYR A 142 -2.10 3.37 -1.70
N LEU A 143 -2.86 2.28 -1.80
CA LEU A 143 -3.53 1.64 -0.67
C LEU A 143 -3.13 0.17 -0.62
N ILE A 144 -2.79 -0.32 0.58
CA ILE A 144 -2.61 -1.76 0.84
C ILE A 144 -3.45 -2.10 2.07
N ILE A 145 -4.49 -2.90 1.88
CA ILE A 145 -5.33 -3.38 2.98
C ILE A 145 -5.45 -4.89 2.96
N THR A 146 -5.74 -5.49 4.10
CA THR A 146 -6.19 -6.89 4.14
C THR A 146 -7.70 -6.98 4.32
N VAL A 147 -8.32 -7.91 3.57
CA VAL A 147 -9.74 -8.24 3.68
C VAL A 147 -9.84 -9.63 4.27
N LYS A 148 -10.51 -9.76 5.42
CA LYS A 148 -10.63 -11.03 6.15
C LYS A 148 -11.79 -11.85 5.59
N PHE A 149 -11.61 -13.16 5.44
CA PHE A 149 -12.71 -14.04 5.08
C PHE A 149 -13.48 -14.48 6.33
N GLN A 150 -14.80 -14.70 6.17
CA GLN A 150 -15.66 -15.26 7.21
C GLN A 150 -15.82 -16.76 7.01
N GLY A 151 -15.75 -17.53 8.10
CA GLY A 151 -15.89 -18.98 8.07
C GLY A 151 -14.73 -19.71 7.36
N GLN A 152 -14.98 -20.96 6.97
CA GLN A 152 -14.00 -21.85 6.34
C GLN A 152 -13.97 -21.76 4.81
N VAL A 153 -15.05 -21.28 4.21
CA VAL A 153 -15.19 -21.10 2.76
C VAL A 153 -15.11 -19.60 2.48
N PRO A 154 -14.11 -19.13 1.72
CA PRO A 154 -14.03 -17.72 1.33
C PRO A 154 -15.30 -17.28 0.59
N ALA A 155 -15.97 -16.25 1.12
CA ALA A 155 -17.00 -15.52 0.38
C ALA A 155 -16.30 -14.52 -0.55
N PHE A 156 -16.27 -14.82 -1.85
CA PHE A 156 -15.59 -13.98 -2.83
C PHE A 156 -16.39 -12.71 -3.18
N ASP A 157 -17.71 -12.70 -2.98
CA ASP A 157 -18.56 -11.54 -3.25
C ASP A 157 -18.10 -10.28 -2.49
N ASP A 158 -17.64 -10.44 -1.24
CA ASP A 158 -17.10 -9.33 -0.45
C ASP A 158 -15.82 -8.76 -1.05
N LEU A 159 -14.95 -9.63 -1.57
CA LEU A 159 -13.73 -9.22 -2.25
C LEU A 159 -14.04 -8.54 -3.58
N ASP A 160 -14.99 -9.06 -4.35
CA ASP A 160 -15.45 -8.46 -5.60
C ASP A 160 -16.06 -7.08 -5.35
N ASN A 161 -16.82 -6.92 -4.27
CA ASN A 161 -17.37 -5.63 -3.84
C ASN A 161 -16.26 -4.63 -3.48
N ALA A 162 -15.23 -5.04 -2.74
CA ALA A 162 -14.09 -4.19 -2.43
C ALA A 162 -13.34 -3.75 -3.70
N ILE A 163 -13.08 -4.68 -4.63
CA ILE A 163 -12.42 -4.38 -5.91
C ILE A 163 -13.27 -3.43 -6.76
N ALA A 164 -14.58 -3.68 -6.87
CA ALA A 164 -15.50 -2.83 -7.62
C ALA A 164 -15.57 -1.42 -7.03
N THR A 165 -15.54 -1.30 -5.70
CA THR A 165 -15.54 -0.03 -4.98
C THR A 165 -14.34 0.83 -5.34
N ALA A 166 -13.12 0.29 -5.23
CA ALA A 166 -11.92 1.05 -5.58
C ALA A 166 -11.89 1.44 -7.08
N LYS A 167 -12.28 0.52 -7.98
CA LYS A 167 -12.37 0.82 -9.42
C LYS A 167 -13.37 1.93 -9.75
N ARG A 168 -14.51 1.99 -9.05
CA ARG A 168 -15.53 3.04 -9.21
C ARG A 168 -14.95 4.44 -8.96
N HIS A 169 -13.95 4.55 -8.08
CA HIS A 169 -13.27 5.78 -7.74
C HIS A 169 -11.97 6.02 -8.53
N GLY A 170 -11.74 5.29 -9.62
CA GLY A 170 -10.59 5.52 -10.49
C GLY A 170 -9.29 4.83 -10.05
N TYR A 171 -9.34 3.92 -9.09
CA TYR A 171 -8.17 3.13 -8.67
C TYR A 171 -8.04 1.85 -9.50
N HIS A 172 -6.83 1.56 -9.94
CA HIS A 172 -6.44 0.20 -10.33
C HIS A 172 -6.34 -0.66 -9.09
N CYS A 173 -6.57 -1.97 -9.24
CA CYS A 173 -6.60 -2.89 -8.11
C CYS A 173 -5.99 -4.23 -8.47
N ARG A 174 -5.37 -4.84 -7.47
CA ARG A 174 -4.92 -6.23 -7.48
C ARG A 174 -5.17 -6.84 -6.11
N ALA A 175 -5.92 -7.94 -6.07
CA ALA A 175 -6.06 -8.76 -4.88
C ALA A 175 -5.18 -10.00 -5.00
N LYS A 176 -4.54 -10.40 -3.90
CA LYS A 176 -3.73 -11.62 -3.87
C LYS A 176 -3.71 -12.22 -2.47
N HIS A 177 -3.86 -13.54 -2.42
CA HIS A 177 -3.58 -14.33 -1.23
C HIS A 177 -2.06 -14.62 -1.22
N PHE A 178 -1.36 -13.99 -0.29
CA PHE A 178 0.09 -14.13 -0.10
C PHE A 178 0.45 -15.27 0.85
N PHE A 179 1.73 -15.66 0.89
CA PHE A 179 2.16 -16.79 1.72
C PHE A 179 1.90 -16.54 3.21
N ASN A 180 2.07 -15.29 3.67
CA ASN A 180 1.80 -14.93 5.07
C ASN A 180 0.35 -14.50 5.32
N ASN A 181 -0.53 -14.57 4.31
CA ASN A 181 -1.96 -14.44 4.55
C ASN A 181 -2.53 -15.75 5.10
N LYS A 182 -3.28 -15.64 6.19
CA LYS A 182 -4.05 -16.79 6.73
C LYS A 182 -5.44 -16.81 6.08
N ASN A 183 -6.49 -16.54 6.87
CA ASN A 183 -7.87 -16.46 6.38
C ASN A 183 -8.21 -15.04 5.90
N GLU A 184 -7.38 -14.51 5.02
CA GLU A 184 -7.47 -13.14 4.52
C GLU A 184 -6.83 -13.04 3.14
N VAL A 185 -7.15 -11.98 2.41
CA VAL A 185 -6.51 -11.62 1.15
C VAL A 185 -5.94 -10.21 1.28
N THR A 186 -4.86 -9.91 0.58
CA THR A 186 -4.32 -8.55 0.53
C THR A 186 -4.77 -7.87 -0.75
N LEU A 187 -5.45 -6.73 -0.60
CA LEU A 187 -5.89 -5.87 -1.69
C LEU A 187 -4.94 -4.68 -1.80
N MET A 188 -4.38 -4.51 -2.98
CA MET A 188 -3.53 -3.39 -3.34
C MET A 188 -4.27 -2.53 -4.36
N ALA A 189 -4.42 -1.23 -4.11
CA ALA A 189 -5.07 -0.29 -5.01
C ALA A 189 -4.21 0.94 -5.25
N TRP A 190 -4.23 1.49 -6.47
CA TRP A 190 -3.45 2.67 -6.80
C TRP A 190 -4.04 3.53 -7.92
N GLU A 191 -3.75 4.82 -7.90
CA GLU A 191 -4.04 5.74 -9.01
C GLU A 191 -2.83 5.87 -9.95
N GLU A 192 -3.06 5.95 -11.26
CA GLU A 192 -1.98 6.31 -12.20
C GLU A 192 -1.55 7.78 -12.01
N SER A 193 -0.23 7.99 -11.90
CA SER A 193 0.36 9.34 -11.89
C SER A 193 0.08 10.07 -13.21
N ALA A 194 -0.23 11.38 -13.14
CA ALA A 194 -0.48 12.20 -14.34
C ALA A 194 0.69 12.17 -15.36
N SER A 195 1.93 12.02 -14.88
CA SER A 195 3.14 11.94 -15.71
C SER A 195 3.30 10.67 -16.53
N ASN A 196 2.50 9.62 -16.27
CA ASN A 196 2.43 8.42 -17.11
C ASN A 196 1.38 8.55 -18.22
N ASN A 197 0.36 9.40 -18.02
CA ASN A 197 -0.71 9.59 -18.99
C ASN A 197 -0.28 10.51 -20.13
N GLU A 198 0.52 11.55 -19.83
CA GLU A 198 1.13 12.43 -20.84
C GLU A 198 2.15 11.71 -21.73
N ARG A 199 2.79 10.63 -21.24
CA ARG A 199 3.69 9.81 -22.06
C ARG A 199 2.93 8.88 -23.02
N LYS A 200 1.84 8.25 -22.55
CA LYS A 200 0.98 7.42 -23.40
C LYS A 200 0.32 8.22 -24.53
N GLU A 201 -0.15 9.45 -24.26
CA GLU A 201 -0.75 10.30 -25.31
C GLU A 201 0.27 10.74 -26.38
N VAL A 202 1.57 10.82 -26.06
CA VAL A 202 2.62 11.12 -27.04
C VAL A 202 3.03 9.87 -27.82
N ASP A 203 3.07 8.70 -27.17
CA ASP A 203 3.41 7.43 -27.81
C ASP A 203 2.29 6.94 -28.76
N ASP A 204 1.01 7.19 -28.45
CA ASP A 204 -0.13 6.81 -29.30
C ASP A 204 -0.21 7.61 -30.62
N ASP A 205 0.43 8.79 -30.71
CA ASP A 205 0.52 9.59 -31.95
C ASP A 205 1.70 9.17 -32.85
N GLU A 206 2.69 8.44 -32.34
CA GLU A 206 3.84 7.93 -33.12
C GLU A 206 3.70 6.46 -33.55
N GLU A 207 2.80 5.68 -32.97
CA GLU A 207 2.61 4.25 -33.29
C GLU A 207 1.64 4.01 -34.47
N ALA A 208 1.91 4.66 -35.60
CA ALA A 208 1.30 4.37 -36.89
C ALA A 208 2.34 4.09 -37.98
N ASP A 209 3.47 3.45 -37.66
CA ASP A 209 4.21 2.66 -38.66
C ASP A 209 5.17 1.64 -38.02
N SER A 210 5.16 0.44 -38.60
CA SER A 210 6.17 -0.63 -38.52
C SER A 210 6.20 -1.62 -37.33
N GLN A 211 6.41 -2.88 -37.71
CA GLN A 211 6.38 -4.13 -36.97
C GLN A 211 7.63 -4.42 -36.12
N THR A 212 7.41 -5.24 -35.08
CA THR A 212 8.31 -6.25 -34.49
C THR A 212 9.62 -5.78 -33.83
N GLY A 213 9.67 -5.86 -32.49
CA GLY A 213 10.93 -5.84 -31.73
C GLY A 213 10.72 -6.14 -30.24
N LEU A 214 11.09 -7.33 -29.80
CA LEU A 214 11.20 -7.69 -28.38
C LEU A 214 12.42 -6.95 -27.80
N VAL A 215 12.18 -5.92 -27.00
CA VAL A 215 13.23 -5.22 -26.24
C VAL A 215 13.14 -5.67 -24.79
N LEU A 216 14.09 -6.53 -24.38
CA LEU A 216 14.34 -6.84 -22.97
C LEU A 216 15.10 -5.67 -22.37
N GLY A 217 14.39 -4.84 -21.59
CA GLY A 217 14.97 -3.70 -20.89
C GLY A 217 15.94 -4.13 -19.80
N GLU A 218 17.17 -3.61 -19.89
CA GLU A 218 18.19 -3.66 -18.86
C GLU A 218 17.78 -2.81 -17.65
N SER A 219 17.40 -3.45 -16.55
CA SER A 219 17.30 -2.76 -15.26
C SER A 219 18.58 -3.00 -14.45
N PHE A 220 19.42 -1.98 -14.38
CA PHE A 220 20.50 -1.89 -13.41
C PHE A 220 19.91 -1.64 -12.01
N TYR A 221 20.02 -2.62 -11.12
CA TYR A 221 19.90 -2.38 -9.67
C TYR A 221 21.08 -3.02 -8.94
N PRO A 222 21.66 -2.33 -7.94
CA PRO A 222 22.78 -2.87 -7.17
C PRO A 222 22.32 -4.12 -6.41
N ALA A 223 23.04 -5.22 -6.60
CA ALA A 223 22.83 -6.45 -5.89
C ALA A 223 23.02 -6.23 -4.38
N ILE A 224 21.93 -6.24 -3.62
CA ILE A 224 22.01 -6.50 -2.18
C ILE A 224 22.21 -8.01 -2.04
N LEU A 225 23.48 -8.43 -2.08
CA LEU A 225 23.86 -9.79 -1.77
C LEU A 225 23.53 -10.10 -0.30
N PRO A 226 22.98 -11.28 0.02
CA PRO A 226 22.91 -11.74 1.40
C PRO A 226 24.32 -12.04 1.90
N LYS A 227 24.73 -11.44 3.02
CA LYS A 227 25.92 -11.90 3.75
C LYS A 227 25.62 -13.26 4.36
N ARG A 228 26.54 -14.20 4.15
CA ARG A 228 26.75 -15.35 5.02
C ARG A 228 27.52 -14.91 6.27
#